data_AF-A0A173YV21-F1
#
_entry.id   AF-A0A173YV21-F1
#
_cell.length_a   1.000
_cell.length_b   1.000
_cell.length_c   1.000
_cell.angle_alpha   90.00
_cell.angle_beta   90.00
_cell.angle_gamma   90.00
#
_symmetry.space_group_name_H-M   'P 1'
#
loop_
_entity.id
_entity.type
_entity.pdbx_description
1 polymer ?
#
loop_
_entity_poly.entity_id
_entity_poly.type
_entity_poly.pdbx_seq_one_letter_code
_entity_poly.pdbx_strand_id
1 'polypeptide(L)'
;MKKYQRKTGDMEIVLCWWKVIISVAVTLLMLGLALYHNDLFKKSKDIYISSGWKQMEQTQNDNVSYQLDFKAKYKYLTSVHILFDLDSEDSYTEILNIELVNTETGEKITTVSTDDGLILGQALEKGQIYSILIETDHDLELASVSEVKFSYAFNGWGAYLCIAVFTMLLGIIFSVELQSREQSVLWKRIQGGILMFTPLCTFLIVETITESLSEIEPIAVLFNIIFYYVIYAVVFTLSNRARFTTVFLTILFVVYSVAEHYVVTFRTTPIVPYDIFSIKTAMTVAGGYQYTISGGMWVGLLAAVDLLLLLRKCQWQIRDRKKRWLCAGGIIVGSACYIGLFYTVFIDAVELWFYFWNPYQTYTQYGCVVSDFLYFSYMDLDKPEGYSKETAEAILQRYNYSGEAEAQKDDTSEGAIVPDDILVIMNESWVDLSCAGDFETNIPYNEFYTNLTENTIKGTACVSIYGGNTPQSEYEFLTGNTTSFLPSGAIAYNLYIKKDTPSLVSQLSEQGYECIAMHPEKGNEF
;
A
#
# COMPACT_ATOMS: atom_id res chain seq x y z
N MET A 1 16.59 51.71 -34.95
CA MET A 1 16.65 51.05 -33.63
C MET A 1 15.40 51.27 -32.77
N LYS A 2 14.96 52.51 -32.46
CA LYS A 2 13.77 52.76 -31.62
C LYS A 2 12.48 52.07 -32.09
N LYS A 3 12.23 52.00 -33.40
CA LYS A 3 11.05 51.30 -33.98
C LYS A 3 11.13 49.76 -33.85
N TYR A 4 12.35 49.21 -33.80
CA TYR A 4 12.62 47.78 -33.62
C TYR A 4 12.48 47.37 -32.15
N GLN A 5 13.00 48.20 -31.23
CA GLN A 5 12.81 48.05 -29.78
C GLN A 5 11.35 48.15 -29.34
N ARG A 6 10.56 49.04 -29.98
CA ARG A 6 9.11 49.12 -29.74
C ARG A 6 8.39 47.84 -30.22
N LYS A 7 8.75 47.34 -31.40
CA LYS A 7 8.20 46.09 -31.96
C LYS A 7 8.53 44.87 -31.11
N THR A 8 9.74 44.77 -30.55
CA THR A 8 10.10 43.69 -29.61
C THR A 8 9.39 43.82 -28.27
N GLY A 9 9.22 45.04 -27.75
CA GLY A 9 8.45 45.27 -26.52
C GLY A 9 6.96 44.93 -26.68
N ASP A 10 6.36 45.31 -27.81
CA ASP A 10 4.97 44.95 -28.11
C ASP A 10 4.81 43.42 -28.27
N MET A 11 5.81 42.73 -28.82
CA MET A 11 5.80 41.27 -28.98
C MET A 11 6.01 40.52 -27.66
N GLU A 12 6.85 41.06 -26.75
CA GLU A 12 7.00 40.55 -25.37
C GLU A 12 5.73 40.71 -24.56
N ILE A 13 5.06 41.86 -24.66
CA ILE A 13 3.77 42.12 -24.02
C ILE A 13 2.72 41.13 -24.53
N VAL A 14 2.62 40.93 -25.85
CA VAL A 14 1.70 39.95 -26.45
C VAL A 14 2.00 38.52 -25.96
N LEU A 15 3.27 38.12 -25.87
CA LEU A 15 3.68 36.83 -25.31
C LEU A 15 3.35 36.68 -23.81
N CYS A 16 3.41 37.76 -23.03
CA CYS A 16 2.98 37.77 -21.63
C CYS A 16 1.46 37.60 -21.49
N TRP A 17 0.67 38.28 -22.33
CA TRP A 17 -0.78 38.08 -22.37
C TRP A 17 -1.17 36.65 -22.76
N TRP A 18 -0.48 36.04 -23.73
CA TRP A 18 -0.70 34.63 -24.08
C TRP A 18 -0.38 33.68 -22.92
N LYS A 19 0.62 33.97 -22.08
CA LYS A 19 0.91 33.18 -20.87
C LYS A 19 -0.18 33.31 -19.81
N VAL A 20 -0.75 34.51 -19.61
CA VAL A 20 -1.93 34.70 -18.75
C VAL A 20 -3.06 33.82 -19.26
N ILE A 21 -3.35 33.93 -20.56
CA ILE A 21 -4.50 33.28 -21.19
C ILE A 21 -4.36 31.77 -21.12
N ILE A 22 -3.16 31.23 -21.37
CA ILE A 22 -2.87 29.80 -21.24
C ILE A 22 -3.01 29.35 -19.79
N SER A 23 -2.45 30.09 -18.82
CA SER A 23 -2.55 29.72 -17.41
C SER A 23 -3.99 29.78 -16.90
N VAL A 24 -4.75 30.82 -17.26
CA VAL A 24 -6.18 30.93 -16.94
C VAL A 24 -6.98 29.85 -17.66
N ALA A 25 -6.66 29.52 -18.91
CA ALA A 25 -7.31 28.43 -19.64
C ALA A 25 -7.02 27.06 -19.02
N VAL A 26 -5.78 26.81 -18.58
CA VAL A 26 -5.40 25.59 -17.84
C VAL A 26 -6.11 25.56 -16.49
N THR A 27 -6.14 26.66 -15.74
CA THR A 27 -6.91 26.75 -14.49
C THR A 27 -8.40 26.49 -14.72
N LEU A 28 -9.01 27.07 -15.76
CA LEU A 28 -10.42 26.87 -16.10
C LEU A 28 -10.68 25.46 -16.63
N LEU A 29 -9.74 24.85 -17.33
CA LEU A 29 -9.79 23.45 -17.75
C LEU A 29 -9.69 22.53 -16.54
N MET A 30 -8.80 22.81 -15.59
CA MET A 30 -8.62 22.04 -14.35
C MET A 30 -9.83 22.20 -13.43
N LEU A 31 -10.38 23.42 -13.31
CA LEU A 31 -11.66 23.67 -12.63
C LEU A 31 -12.80 22.96 -13.35
N GLY A 32 -12.81 23.00 -14.69
CA GLY A 32 -13.81 22.36 -15.53
C GLY A 32 -13.78 20.84 -15.42
N LEU A 33 -12.60 20.23 -15.40
CA LEU A 33 -12.39 18.80 -15.17
C LEU A 33 -12.75 18.44 -13.72
N ALA A 34 -12.36 19.24 -12.73
CA ALA A 34 -12.73 19.04 -11.33
C ALA A 34 -14.25 19.20 -11.09
N LEU A 35 -14.91 20.11 -11.82
CA LEU A 35 -16.36 20.32 -11.82
C LEU A 35 -17.10 19.22 -12.58
N TYR A 36 -16.56 18.77 -13.72
CA TYR A 36 -17.09 17.65 -14.50
C TYR A 36 -16.98 16.33 -13.72
N HIS A 37 -15.88 16.15 -12.97
CA HIS A 37 -15.69 15.06 -12.01
C HIS A 37 -16.33 15.31 -10.62
N ASN A 38 -17.12 16.37 -10.43
CA ASN A 38 -17.79 16.66 -9.14
C ASN A 38 -19.10 15.88 -8.94
N ASP A 39 -19.77 15.48 -10.03
CA ASP A 39 -20.93 14.59 -9.93
C ASP A 39 -20.55 13.14 -9.61
N LEU A 40 -19.26 12.88 -9.51
CA LEU A 40 -18.64 11.58 -9.56
C LEU A 40 -18.14 11.09 -8.19
N PHE A 41 -17.92 11.98 -7.20
CA PHE A 41 -17.21 11.59 -5.96
C PHE A 41 -17.69 12.40 -4.74
N LYS A 42 -18.76 11.92 -4.11
CA LYS A 42 -19.24 12.41 -2.81
C LYS A 42 -19.09 11.28 -1.79
N LYS A 43 -18.59 11.59 -0.57
CA LYS A 43 -18.62 10.66 0.56
C LYS A 43 -20.06 10.19 0.79
N SER A 44 -20.30 8.90 0.67
CA SER A 44 -21.26 8.27 1.57
C SER A 44 -20.59 8.16 2.94
N LYS A 45 -21.35 8.48 3.98
CA LYS A 45 -21.15 7.76 5.23
C LYS A 45 -21.27 6.28 4.90
N ASP A 46 -20.41 5.44 5.48
CA ASP A 46 -20.57 3.98 5.49
C ASP A 46 -22.05 3.67 5.63
N ILE A 47 -22.67 3.16 4.56
CA ILE A 47 -24.07 2.77 4.62
C ILE A 47 -24.04 1.33 5.10
N TYR A 48 -24.05 1.17 6.43
CA TYR A 48 -24.28 -0.12 7.06
C TYR A 48 -25.69 -0.57 6.70
N ILE A 49 -25.79 -1.64 5.91
CA ILE A 49 -27.06 -2.31 5.62
C ILE A 49 -26.94 -3.76 6.09
N SER A 50 -27.22 -4.01 7.37
CA SER A 50 -27.36 -5.38 7.89
C SER A 50 -28.77 -5.95 7.64
N SER A 51 -29.67 -5.19 7.02
CA SER A 51 -31.07 -5.61 6.78
C SER A 51 -31.57 -5.11 5.42
N GLY A 52 -32.14 -6.01 4.61
CA GLY A 52 -32.67 -5.65 3.28
C GLY A 52 -32.43 -6.67 2.17
N TRP A 53 -31.64 -7.71 2.43
CA TRP A 53 -31.48 -8.85 1.53
C TRP A 53 -32.82 -9.59 1.34
N LYS A 54 -33.08 -10.01 0.11
CA LYS A 54 -34.21 -10.85 -0.27
C LYS A 54 -33.69 -12.12 -0.94
N GLN A 55 -34.12 -13.27 -0.47
CA GLN A 55 -33.93 -14.54 -1.17
C GLN A 55 -34.88 -14.56 -2.38
N MET A 56 -34.34 -14.78 -3.58
CA MET A 56 -35.07 -14.58 -4.83
C MET A 56 -35.71 -15.85 -5.39
N GLU A 57 -35.06 -17.02 -5.30
CA GLU A 57 -35.59 -18.38 -5.52
C GLU A 57 -34.44 -19.41 -5.59
N GLN A 58 -34.72 -20.70 -5.37
CA GLN A 58 -33.84 -21.82 -5.72
C GLN A 58 -33.94 -22.11 -7.22
N THR A 59 -32.83 -22.09 -7.95
CA THR A 59 -32.83 -22.54 -9.35
C THR A 59 -32.73 -24.08 -9.44
N GLN A 60 -32.97 -24.67 -10.62
CA GLN A 60 -33.06 -26.12 -10.84
C GLN A 60 -31.81 -26.95 -10.42
N ASN A 61 -30.73 -26.32 -9.99
CA ASN A 61 -29.46 -26.92 -9.58
C ASN A 61 -29.13 -26.71 -8.08
N ASP A 62 -30.13 -26.52 -7.22
CA ASP A 62 -29.97 -26.24 -5.76
C ASP A 62 -29.30 -24.90 -5.38
N ASN A 63 -28.78 -24.13 -6.35
CA ASN A 63 -28.25 -22.79 -6.10
C ASN A 63 -29.30 -21.83 -5.52
N VAL A 64 -28.88 -21.02 -4.54
CA VAL A 64 -29.68 -19.99 -3.90
C VAL A 64 -29.18 -18.60 -4.34
N SER A 65 -30.12 -17.72 -4.70
CA SER A 65 -29.80 -16.35 -5.08
C SER A 65 -30.30 -15.32 -4.07
N TYR A 66 -29.41 -14.44 -3.63
CA TYR A 66 -29.71 -13.31 -2.75
C TYR A 66 -29.64 -11.99 -3.49
N GLN A 67 -30.56 -11.09 -3.18
CA GLN A 67 -30.64 -9.76 -3.77
C GLN A 67 -30.61 -8.68 -2.69
N LEU A 68 -29.66 -7.75 -2.78
CA LEU A 68 -29.66 -6.51 -2.02
C LEU A 68 -29.93 -5.32 -2.93
N ASP A 69 -31.10 -4.72 -2.76
CA ASP A 69 -31.48 -3.51 -3.48
C ASP A 69 -30.91 -2.28 -2.77
N PHE A 70 -30.13 -1.48 -3.49
CA PHE A 70 -29.67 -0.20 -2.99
C PHE A 70 -29.85 0.89 -4.05
N LYS A 71 -30.21 2.08 -3.59
CA LYS A 71 -30.30 3.25 -4.46
C LYS A 71 -28.93 3.91 -4.54
N ALA A 72 -28.34 3.98 -5.72
CA ALA A 72 -27.05 4.64 -5.92
C ALA A 72 -27.17 6.12 -5.56
N LYS A 73 -26.58 6.50 -4.42
CA LYS A 73 -26.65 7.86 -3.92
C LYS A 73 -25.67 8.79 -4.62
N TYR A 74 -24.59 8.23 -5.16
CA TYR A 74 -23.47 8.96 -5.73
C TYR A 74 -22.99 8.38 -7.06
N LYS A 75 -22.27 9.24 -7.79
CA LYS A 75 -21.47 8.93 -8.96
C LYS A 75 -20.43 7.83 -8.59
N TYR A 76 -20.12 6.81 -9.39
CA TYR A 76 -19.00 5.86 -9.17
C TYR A 76 -18.86 5.16 -7.80
N LEU A 77 -19.13 3.86 -7.80
CA LEU A 77 -18.82 2.97 -6.69
C LEU A 77 -17.37 2.48 -6.83
N THR A 78 -16.50 2.76 -5.87
CA THR A 78 -15.08 2.36 -5.96
C THR A 78 -14.86 0.92 -5.51
N SER A 79 -15.56 0.51 -4.47
CA SER A 79 -15.67 -0.90 -4.12
C SER A 79 -16.94 -1.17 -3.32
N VAL A 80 -17.45 -2.39 -3.45
CA VAL A 80 -18.33 -2.98 -2.44
C VAL A 80 -17.54 -4.09 -1.77
N HIS A 81 -17.36 -3.96 -0.46
CA HIS A 81 -16.85 -5.06 0.35
C HIS A 81 -18.05 -5.72 1.02
N ILE A 82 -18.27 -6.99 0.72
CA ILE A 82 -19.26 -7.81 1.39
C ILE A 82 -18.48 -8.71 2.33
N LEU A 83 -18.49 -8.39 3.61
CA LEU A 83 -17.90 -9.21 4.65
C LEU A 83 -18.95 -10.23 5.06
N PHE A 84 -18.59 -11.50 4.89
CA PHE A 84 -19.35 -12.62 5.40
C PHE A 84 -18.82 -12.96 6.80
N ASP A 85 -19.73 -13.04 7.77
CA ASP A 85 -19.52 -13.68 9.06
C ASP A 85 -19.61 -15.19 8.85
N LEU A 86 -18.53 -15.80 8.37
CA LEU A 86 -18.44 -17.24 8.17
C LEU A 86 -18.02 -17.93 9.48
N ASP A 87 -18.71 -17.60 10.58
CA ASP A 87 -18.48 -18.20 11.91
C ASP A 87 -19.31 -19.49 12.13
N SER A 88 -20.07 -19.96 11.13
CA SER A 88 -20.89 -21.17 11.23
C SER A 88 -20.34 -22.32 10.40
N GLU A 89 -20.29 -23.51 11.00
CA GLU A 89 -19.68 -24.77 10.54
C GLU A 89 -20.12 -25.32 9.16
N ASP A 90 -21.02 -24.65 8.43
CA ASP A 90 -21.42 -25.01 7.06
C ASP A 90 -20.50 -24.34 6.02
N SER A 91 -19.22 -24.69 6.11
CA SER A 91 -18.09 -24.19 5.32
C SER A 91 -18.00 -24.73 3.88
N TYR A 92 -19.15 -24.85 3.20
CA TYR A 92 -19.22 -25.19 1.77
C TYR A 92 -20.22 -24.30 1.04
N THR A 93 -20.26 -23.02 1.39
CA THR A 93 -20.99 -22.05 0.58
C THR A 93 -20.00 -21.38 -0.38
N GLU A 94 -19.81 -21.99 -1.54
CA GLU A 94 -19.01 -21.38 -2.61
C GLU A 94 -19.81 -20.23 -3.21
N ILE A 95 -19.25 -19.02 -3.16
CA ILE A 95 -19.84 -17.88 -3.86
C ILE A 95 -19.58 -18.09 -5.35
N LEU A 96 -20.55 -18.69 -6.03
CA LEU A 96 -20.48 -19.02 -7.44
C LEU A 96 -20.37 -17.76 -8.29
N ASN A 97 -21.08 -16.70 -7.90
CA ASN A 97 -21.13 -15.46 -8.66
C ASN A 97 -21.57 -14.27 -7.80
N ILE A 98 -20.95 -13.11 -8.04
CA ILE A 98 -21.43 -11.83 -7.54
C ILE A 98 -21.62 -10.91 -8.75
N GLU A 99 -22.86 -10.45 -8.94
CA GLU A 99 -23.23 -9.55 -10.02
C GLU A 99 -23.82 -8.25 -9.49
N LEU A 100 -23.46 -7.16 -10.16
CA LEU A 100 -24.12 -5.88 -9.97
C LEU A 100 -25.03 -5.59 -11.17
N VAL A 101 -26.33 -5.42 -10.92
CA VAL A 101 -27.35 -5.25 -11.98
C VAL A 101 -28.09 -3.94 -11.81
N ASN A 102 -28.28 -3.21 -12.91
CA ASN A 102 -29.19 -2.07 -12.94
C ASN A 102 -30.64 -2.57 -13.00
N THR A 103 -31.46 -2.27 -12.00
CA THR A 103 -32.85 -2.77 -11.93
C THR A 103 -33.79 -2.14 -12.94
N GLU A 104 -33.47 -0.97 -13.47
CA GLU A 104 -34.31 -0.26 -14.45
C GLU A 104 -34.01 -0.70 -15.88
N THR A 105 -32.74 -0.99 -16.20
CA THR A 105 -32.32 -1.40 -17.56
C THR A 105 -32.12 -2.91 -17.71
N GLY A 106 -31.97 -3.65 -16.61
CA GLY A 106 -31.59 -5.08 -16.62
C GLY A 106 -30.14 -5.33 -17.05
N GLU A 107 -29.34 -4.27 -17.22
CA GLU A 107 -27.95 -4.36 -17.65
C GLU A 107 -27.07 -4.89 -16.50
N LYS A 108 -26.35 -6.00 -16.76
CA LYS A 108 -25.32 -6.54 -15.88
C LYS A 108 -24.05 -5.74 -16.04
N ILE A 109 -23.54 -5.17 -14.95
CA ILE A 109 -22.49 -4.17 -15.02
C ILE A 109 -21.11 -4.80 -14.74
N THR A 110 -20.99 -5.83 -13.88
CA THR A 110 -19.75 -6.65 -13.74
C THR A 110 -19.96 -8.10 -13.30
N THR A 111 -18.91 -8.89 -13.55
CA THR A 111 -18.57 -10.21 -12.97
C THR A 111 -17.08 -10.16 -12.63
N VAL A 112 -16.69 -9.75 -11.43
CA VAL A 112 -15.34 -10.00 -10.90
C VAL A 112 -15.49 -10.40 -9.45
N SER A 113 -15.19 -11.66 -9.17
CA SER A 113 -15.10 -12.24 -7.83
C SER A 113 -13.63 -12.28 -7.42
N THR A 114 -13.35 -11.83 -6.20
CA THR A 114 -12.24 -12.37 -5.41
C THR A 114 -12.87 -13.19 -4.30
N ASP A 115 -12.14 -14.15 -3.73
CA ASP A 115 -12.66 -15.07 -2.72
C ASP A 115 -13.27 -14.36 -1.49
N ASP A 116 -12.89 -13.09 -1.25
CA ASP A 116 -13.42 -12.22 -0.19
C ASP A 116 -14.66 -11.36 -0.58
N GLY A 117 -15.32 -11.64 -1.71
CA GLY A 117 -16.55 -10.93 -2.10
C GLY A 117 -16.37 -9.46 -2.51
N LEU A 118 -15.19 -9.09 -3.02
CA LEU A 118 -14.87 -7.72 -3.42
C LEU A 118 -15.36 -7.39 -4.83
N ILE A 119 -16.28 -6.44 -4.95
CA ILE A 119 -16.65 -5.86 -6.24
C ILE A 119 -15.81 -4.59 -6.47
N LEU A 120 -14.96 -4.60 -7.50
CA LEU A 120 -14.10 -3.45 -7.85
C LEU A 120 -14.77 -2.49 -8.86
N GLY A 121 -14.84 -1.22 -8.47
CA GLY A 121 -14.81 0.00 -9.30
C GLY A 121 -15.71 0.09 -10.53
N GLN A 122 -16.95 0.63 -10.40
CA GLN A 122 -17.85 0.85 -11.53
C GLN A 122 -18.66 2.16 -11.55
N ALA A 123 -18.99 2.59 -12.77
CA ALA A 123 -19.82 3.74 -13.09
C ALA A 123 -21.31 3.48 -12.88
N LEU A 124 -21.79 3.77 -11.67
CA LEU A 124 -23.22 3.82 -11.39
C LEU A 124 -23.83 5.15 -11.79
N GLU A 125 -25.04 5.13 -12.32
CA GLU A 125 -25.87 6.30 -12.53
C GLU A 125 -26.56 6.69 -11.22
N LYS A 126 -26.27 7.91 -10.76
CA LYS A 126 -26.81 8.44 -9.53
C LYS A 126 -28.34 8.52 -9.58
N GLY A 127 -28.99 7.96 -8.56
CA GLY A 127 -30.44 7.98 -8.37
C GLY A 127 -31.16 6.77 -8.96
N GLN A 128 -30.47 5.95 -9.75
CA GLN A 128 -30.94 4.63 -10.21
C GLN A 128 -30.86 3.62 -9.06
N ILE A 129 -31.67 2.57 -9.16
CA ILE A 129 -31.67 1.45 -8.21
C ILE A 129 -30.84 0.32 -8.81
N TYR A 130 -29.90 -0.18 -8.01
CA TYR A 130 -29.05 -1.31 -8.36
C TYR A 130 -29.32 -2.46 -7.39
N SER A 131 -29.13 -3.67 -7.89
CA SER A 131 -29.20 -4.89 -7.11
C SER A 131 -27.84 -5.57 -7.13
N ILE A 132 -27.33 -5.90 -5.95
CA ILE A 132 -26.26 -6.89 -5.81
C ILE A 132 -26.95 -8.24 -5.80
N LEU A 133 -26.59 -9.09 -6.75
CA LEU A 133 -27.01 -10.48 -6.82
C LEU A 133 -25.84 -11.35 -6.40
N ILE A 134 -26.06 -12.18 -5.39
CA ILE A 134 -25.10 -13.21 -4.97
C ILE A 134 -25.74 -14.54 -5.28
N GLU A 135 -25.05 -15.37 -6.05
CA GLU A 135 -25.43 -16.75 -6.29
C GLU A 135 -24.48 -17.66 -5.54
N THR A 136 -25.06 -18.56 -4.75
CA THR A 136 -24.33 -19.53 -3.95
C THR A 136 -24.85 -20.92 -4.22
N ASP A 137 -24.00 -21.92 -4.00
CA ASP A 137 -24.32 -23.33 -4.14
C ASP A 137 -25.26 -23.85 -3.03
N HIS A 138 -25.27 -23.22 -1.85
CA HIS A 138 -26.16 -23.51 -0.72
C HIS A 138 -26.80 -22.25 -0.12
N ASP A 139 -27.82 -22.41 0.74
CA ASP A 139 -28.50 -21.29 1.41
C ASP A 139 -27.55 -20.63 2.43
N LEU A 140 -27.02 -19.43 2.14
CA LEU A 140 -26.52 -18.54 3.19
C LEU A 140 -27.69 -18.27 4.13
N GLU A 141 -27.67 -18.88 5.31
CA GLU A 141 -28.48 -18.40 6.42
C GLU A 141 -28.14 -16.91 6.61
N LEU A 142 -29.02 -16.01 6.16
CA LEU A 142 -28.82 -14.56 5.97
C LEU A 142 -28.28 -13.77 7.18
N ALA A 143 -28.14 -14.43 8.34
CA ALA A 143 -27.41 -13.96 9.50
C ALA A 143 -25.88 -13.91 9.30
N SER A 144 -25.34 -14.56 8.26
CA SER A 144 -23.90 -14.66 7.94
C SER A 144 -23.35 -13.50 7.10
N VAL A 145 -24.10 -12.45 6.80
CA VAL A 145 -23.54 -11.21 6.23
C VAL A 145 -23.31 -10.22 7.37
N SER A 146 -22.10 -10.20 7.93
CA SER A 146 -21.75 -9.31 9.04
C SER A 146 -21.81 -7.85 8.61
N GLU A 147 -21.32 -7.55 7.39
CA GLU A 147 -21.17 -6.17 6.96
C GLU A 147 -21.14 -5.99 5.44
N VAL A 148 -21.84 -4.98 4.92
CA VAL A 148 -21.69 -4.51 3.53
C VAL A 148 -21.16 -3.08 3.57
N LYS A 149 -19.90 -2.88 3.21
CA LYS A 149 -19.28 -1.55 3.09
C LYS A 149 -19.34 -1.10 1.65
N PHE A 150 -19.99 0.04 1.44
CA PHE A 150 -19.93 0.74 0.17
C PHE A 150 -18.89 1.86 0.26
N SER A 151 -17.80 1.70 -0.48
CA SER A 151 -16.80 2.73 -0.65
C SER A 151 -17.16 3.57 -1.87
N TYR A 152 -17.29 4.87 -1.66
CA TYR A 152 -17.43 5.86 -2.71
C TYR A 152 -16.32 6.90 -2.52
N ALA A 153 -15.59 7.22 -3.58
CA ALA A 153 -14.43 8.08 -3.44
C ALA A 153 -14.81 9.46 -2.86
N PHE A 154 -14.01 9.91 -1.87
CA PHE A 154 -14.20 11.19 -1.21
C PHE A 154 -13.34 12.29 -1.84
N ASN A 155 -14.03 13.30 -2.36
CA ASN A 155 -13.64 14.70 -2.52
C ASN A 155 -12.19 15.13 -2.14
N GLY A 156 -11.26 14.95 -3.07
CA GLY A 156 -10.01 15.73 -3.16
C GLY A 156 -10.23 17.21 -3.54
N TRP A 157 -11.48 17.69 -3.59
CA TRP A 157 -11.86 19.03 -4.04
C TRP A 157 -11.07 20.15 -3.36
N GLY A 158 -10.79 20.03 -2.06
CA GLY A 158 -9.98 21.03 -1.35
C GLY A 158 -8.54 21.08 -1.84
N ALA A 159 -7.94 19.92 -2.17
CA ALA A 159 -6.57 19.84 -2.68
C ALA A 159 -6.50 20.27 -4.15
N TYR A 160 -7.42 19.80 -5.00
CA TYR A 160 -7.51 20.22 -6.40
C TYR A 160 -7.83 21.70 -6.56
N LEU A 161 -8.72 22.25 -5.72
CA LEU A 161 -8.99 23.69 -5.67
C LEU A 161 -7.78 24.46 -5.14
N CYS A 162 -7.05 23.95 -4.14
CA CYS A 162 -5.81 24.57 -3.68
C CYS A 162 -4.73 24.57 -4.77
N ILE A 163 -4.58 23.48 -5.52
CA ILE A 163 -3.65 23.37 -6.66
C ILE A 163 -4.11 24.28 -7.80
N ALA A 164 -5.41 24.36 -8.10
CA ALA A 164 -5.98 25.23 -9.11
C ALA A 164 -5.85 26.73 -8.74
N VAL A 165 -6.08 27.08 -7.47
CA VAL A 165 -5.89 28.43 -6.95
C VAL A 165 -4.41 28.79 -6.90
N PHE A 166 -3.54 27.84 -6.54
CA PHE A 166 -2.10 28.03 -6.62
C PHE A 166 -1.69 28.29 -8.07
N THR A 167 -2.01 27.42 -9.03
CA THR A 167 -1.74 27.61 -10.48
C THR A 167 -2.33 28.89 -11.05
N MET A 168 -3.51 29.33 -10.59
CA MET A 168 -4.10 30.63 -10.95
C MET A 168 -3.28 31.82 -10.42
N LEU A 169 -2.90 31.78 -9.13
CA LEU A 169 -2.03 32.79 -8.53
C LEU A 169 -0.66 32.82 -9.21
N LEU A 170 -0.18 31.68 -9.69
CA LEU A 170 1.07 31.54 -10.46
C LEU A 170 0.98 32.14 -11.86
N GLY A 171 -0.14 31.94 -12.55
CA GLY A 171 -0.44 32.62 -13.81
C GLY A 171 -0.39 34.13 -13.67
N ILE A 172 -0.94 34.66 -12.59
CA ILE A 172 -0.93 36.10 -12.27
C ILE A 172 0.50 36.57 -11.94
N ILE A 173 1.26 35.84 -11.13
CA ILE A 173 2.63 36.23 -10.75
C ILE A 173 3.61 36.21 -11.94
N PHE A 174 3.47 35.27 -12.88
CA PHE A 174 4.36 35.14 -14.04
C PHE A 174 3.98 36.00 -15.24
N SER A 175 2.71 36.39 -15.34
CA SER A 175 2.23 37.28 -16.39
C SER A 175 2.42 38.76 -16.10
N VAL A 176 2.50 39.11 -14.81
CA VAL A 176 3.01 40.41 -14.41
C VAL A 176 4.51 40.39 -14.70
N GLU A 177 4.85 40.79 -15.92
CA GLU A 177 6.18 41.20 -16.30
C GLU A 177 6.56 42.38 -15.39
N LEU A 178 7.09 42.07 -14.20
CA LEU A 178 7.68 43.06 -13.30
C LEU A 178 8.88 43.63 -14.06
N GLN A 179 8.60 44.69 -14.83
CA GLN A 179 9.47 45.44 -15.72
C GLN A 179 10.69 46.10 -15.03
N SER A 180 11.08 45.67 -13.84
CA SER A 180 12.29 46.12 -13.15
C SER A 180 12.97 44.93 -12.44
N ARG A 181 13.53 44.05 -13.28
CA ARG A 181 13.86 42.66 -12.99
C ARG A 181 15.09 42.39 -12.10
N GLU A 182 15.69 43.37 -11.42
CA GLU A 182 16.96 43.06 -10.71
C GLU A 182 17.05 43.35 -9.21
N GLN A 183 16.16 44.12 -8.55
CA GLN A 183 16.38 44.41 -7.11
C GLN A 183 15.13 44.63 -6.22
N SER A 184 13.92 44.18 -6.57
CA SER A 184 12.80 44.31 -5.62
C SER A 184 12.92 43.25 -4.49
N VAL A 185 12.92 43.71 -3.24
CA VAL A 185 12.88 42.84 -2.05
C VAL A 185 11.67 41.90 -2.09
N LEU A 186 10.57 42.36 -2.70
CA LEU A 186 9.35 41.59 -2.92
C LEU A 186 9.60 40.33 -3.75
N TRP A 187 10.38 40.40 -4.83
CA TRP A 187 10.65 39.22 -5.67
C TRP A 187 11.45 38.15 -4.93
N LYS A 188 12.42 38.55 -4.09
CA LYS A 188 13.16 37.62 -3.22
C LYS A 188 12.22 36.95 -2.20
N ARG A 189 11.24 37.68 -1.67
CA ARG A 189 10.22 37.13 -0.76
C ARG A 189 9.29 36.14 -1.47
N ILE A 190 8.85 36.45 -2.70
CA ILE A 190 8.03 35.54 -3.53
C ILE A 190 8.80 34.26 -3.82
N GLN A 191 10.06 34.34 -4.27
CA GLN A 191 10.90 33.17 -4.50
C GLN A 191 11.08 32.34 -3.23
N GLY A 192 11.30 32.98 -2.08
CA GLY A 192 11.36 32.30 -0.79
C GLY A 192 10.07 31.56 -0.45
N GLY A 193 8.91 32.19 -0.68
CA GLY A 193 7.60 31.57 -0.50
C GLY A 193 7.40 30.34 -1.40
N ILE A 194 7.69 30.46 -2.69
CA ILE A 194 7.58 29.33 -3.64
C ILE A 194 8.44 28.14 -3.17
N LEU A 195 9.70 28.40 -2.81
CA LEU A 195 10.60 27.36 -2.31
C LEU A 195 10.11 26.73 -1.01
N MET A 196 9.53 27.53 -0.10
CA MET A 196 8.97 27.05 1.16
C MET A 196 7.76 26.14 0.92
N PHE A 197 6.86 26.47 -0.01
CA PHE A 197 5.67 25.65 -0.29
C PHE A 197 5.95 24.45 -1.19
N THR A 198 7.12 24.35 -1.80
CA THR A 198 7.44 23.27 -2.75
C THR A 198 7.29 21.85 -2.17
N PRO A 199 7.77 21.55 -0.94
CA PRO A 199 7.61 20.21 -0.36
C PRO A 199 6.13 19.85 -0.17
N LEU A 200 5.31 20.80 0.29
CA LEU A 200 3.86 20.62 0.42
C LEU A 200 3.20 20.36 -0.95
N CYS A 201 3.54 21.15 -1.97
CA CYS A 201 3.01 20.92 -3.32
C CYS A 201 3.43 19.55 -3.86
N THR A 202 4.66 19.10 -3.58
CA THR A 202 5.15 17.80 -4.04
C THR A 202 4.40 16.66 -3.36
N PHE A 203 4.17 16.74 -2.04
CA PHE A 203 3.31 15.80 -1.31
C PHE A 203 1.92 15.70 -1.96
N LEU A 204 1.26 16.84 -2.18
CA LEU A 204 -0.07 16.85 -2.80
C LEU A 204 -0.06 16.25 -4.21
N ILE A 205 0.99 16.50 -5.00
CA ILE A 205 1.16 15.92 -6.34
C ILE A 205 1.31 14.40 -6.25
N VAL A 206 2.17 13.90 -5.37
CA VAL A 206 2.42 12.46 -5.21
C VAL A 206 1.15 11.73 -4.83
N GLU A 207 0.49 12.15 -3.75
CA GLU A 207 -0.71 11.48 -3.25
C GLU A 207 -1.92 11.65 -4.19
N THR A 208 -1.88 12.64 -5.09
CA THR A 208 -2.85 12.78 -6.18
C THR A 208 -2.59 11.78 -7.31
N ILE A 209 -1.33 11.52 -7.64
CA ILE A 209 -0.95 10.55 -8.68
C ILE A 209 -1.25 9.12 -8.21
N THR A 210 -0.95 8.81 -6.95
CA THR A 210 -1.24 7.50 -6.34
C THR A 210 -2.70 7.34 -5.92
N GLU A 211 -3.51 8.40 -6.04
CA GLU A 211 -4.94 8.42 -5.70
C GLU A 211 -5.26 8.13 -4.22
N SER A 212 -4.25 8.14 -3.35
CA SER A 212 -4.34 7.91 -1.90
C SER A 212 -4.83 9.15 -1.12
N LEU A 213 -4.71 10.37 -1.67
CA LEU A 213 -4.91 11.63 -0.92
C LEU A 213 -6.23 11.71 -0.14
N SER A 214 -7.29 11.05 -0.59
CA SER A 214 -8.61 11.03 0.07
C SER A 214 -8.72 10.06 1.24
N GLU A 215 -7.82 9.07 1.30
CA GLU A 215 -7.83 7.97 2.27
C GLU A 215 -6.83 8.19 3.41
N ILE A 216 -5.84 9.06 3.21
CA ILE A 216 -4.81 9.32 4.22
C ILE A 216 -5.43 9.88 5.50
N GLU A 217 -5.05 9.30 6.63
CA GLU A 217 -5.43 9.77 7.94
C GLU A 217 -4.92 11.19 8.23
N PRO A 218 -5.72 12.06 8.87
CA PRO A 218 -5.34 13.45 9.08
C PRO A 218 -4.01 13.66 9.80
N ILE A 219 -3.67 12.76 10.74
CA ILE A 219 -2.41 12.82 11.48
C ILE A 219 -1.23 12.38 10.61
N ALA A 220 -1.42 11.36 9.77
CA ALA A 220 -0.41 10.89 8.83
C ALA A 220 -0.13 11.93 7.73
N VAL A 221 -1.12 12.73 7.31
CA VAL A 221 -0.90 13.89 6.42
C VAL A 221 0.13 14.86 7.03
N LEU A 222 0.01 15.17 8.32
CA LEU A 222 0.96 16.05 9.00
C LEU A 222 2.38 15.47 9.00
N PHE A 223 2.52 14.19 9.33
CA PHE A 223 3.82 13.51 9.32
C PHE A 223 4.44 13.46 7.93
N ASN A 224 3.67 13.14 6.88
CA ASN A 224 4.16 13.20 5.50
C ASN A 224 4.69 14.59 5.19
N ILE A 225 3.91 15.64 5.43
CA ILE A 225 4.34 17.01 5.15
C ILE A 225 5.68 17.28 5.84
N ILE A 226 5.83 16.96 7.13
CA ILE A 226 7.08 17.18 7.86
C ILE A 226 8.23 16.36 7.25
N PHE A 227 8.03 15.10 6.88
CA PHE A 227 9.05 14.29 6.20
C PHE A 227 9.47 14.88 4.85
N TYR A 228 8.53 15.34 4.02
CA TYR A 228 8.85 16.07 2.79
C TYR A 228 9.72 17.29 3.08
N TYR A 229 9.40 18.09 4.10
CA TYR A 229 10.25 19.23 4.49
C TYR A 229 11.64 18.78 4.97
N VAL A 230 11.74 17.69 5.74
CA VAL A 230 13.01 17.13 6.22
C VAL A 230 13.87 16.68 5.03
N ILE A 231 13.32 15.91 4.10
CA ILE A 231 14.04 15.40 2.92
C ILE A 231 14.54 16.56 2.07
N TYR A 232 13.68 17.55 1.79
CA TYR A 232 14.07 18.75 1.04
C TYR A 232 15.14 19.57 1.76
N ALA A 233 15.02 19.74 3.08
CA ALA A 233 16.00 20.48 3.87
C ALA A 233 17.36 19.78 3.85
N VAL A 234 17.41 18.46 4.05
CA VAL A 234 18.65 17.67 4.04
C VAL A 234 19.34 17.78 2.68
N VAL A 235 18.65 17.54 1.56
CA VAL A 235 19.25 17.66 0.22
C VAL A 235 19.68 19.10 -0.08
N PHE A 236 18.95 20.10 0.43
CA PHE A 236 19.36 21.49 0.32
C PHE A 236 20.67 21.78 1.07
N THR A 237 20.89 21.21 2.26
CA THR A 237 22.17 21.43 2.98
C THR A 237 23.37 20.88 2.21
N LEU A 238 23.19 19.70 1.57
CA LEU A 238 24.21 19.04 0.76
C LEU A 238 24.52 19.84 -0.50
N SER A 239 23.48 20.23 -1.26
CA SER A 239 23.67 20.91 -2.55
C SER A 239 23.91 22.42 -2.44
N ASN A 240 23.37 23.07 -1.40
CA ASN A 240 23.26 24.53 -1.21
C ASN A 240 22.66 25.28 -2.42
N ARG A 241 21.90 24.57 -3.26
CA ARG A 241 21.31 25.10 -4.49
C ARG A 241 19.83 24.80 -4.45
N ALA A 242 19.02 25.81 -4.08
CA ALA A 242 17.59 25.62 -3.87
C ALA A 242 16.90 25.10 -5.12
N ARG A 243 17.18 25.69 -6.30
CA ARG A 243 16.65 25.22 -7.59
C ARG A 243 16.99 23.76 -7.86
N PHE A 244 18.24 23.37 -7.63
CA PHE A 244 18.66 21.99 -7.90
C PHE A 244 17.89 21.04 -6.98
N THR A 245 17.86 21.35 -5.68
CA THR A 245 17.17 20.54 -4.67
C THR A 245 15.70 20.35 -5.02
N THR A 246 14.99 21.45 -5.27
CA THR A 246 13.56 21.40 -5.50
C THR A 246 13.23 20.71 -6.82
N VAL A 247 13.91 21.05 -7.91
CA VAL A 247 13.67 20.40 -9.21
C VAL A 247 14.00 18.90 -9.16
N PHE A 248 15.15 18.54 -8.58
CA PHE A 248 15.58 17.15 -8.48
C PHE A 248 14.59 16.32 -7.65
N LEU A 249 14.23 16.78 -6.45
CA LEU A 249 13.32 16.05 -5.58
C LEU A 249 11.89 16.01 -6.14
N THR A 250 11.37 17.09 -6.72
CA THR A 250 10.03 17.05 -7.35
C THR A 250 10.00 16.03 -8.49
N ILE A 251 11.02 15.97 -9.35
CA ILE A 251 11.09 14.96 -10.42
C ILE A 251 11.19 13.55 -9.83
N LEU A 252 12.06 13.35 -8.83
CA LEU A 252 12.25 12.05 -8.20
C LEU A 252 10.95 11.51 -7.61
N PHE A 253 10.23 12.34 -6.84
CA PHE A 253 8.96 11.97 -6.21
C PHE A 253 7.84 11.74 -7.23
N VAL A 254 7.78 12.51 -8.32
CA VAL A 254 6.80 12.28 -9.39
C VAL A 254 7.08 10.97 -10.13
N VAL A 255 8.35 10.65 -10.41
CA VAL A 255 8.71 9.37 -11.02
C VAL A 255 8.33 8.22 -10.08
N TYR A 256 8.64 8.36 -8.79
CA TYR A 256 8.24 7.40 -7.77
C TYR A 256 6.72 7.21 -7.74
N SER A 257 5.93 8.27 -7.65
CA SER A 257 4.46 8.16 -7.57
C SER A 257 3.83 7.55 -8.81
N VAL A 258 4.40 7.81 -10.00
CA VAL A 258 3.95 7.16 -11.24
C VAL A 258 4.28 5.67 -11.25
N ALA A 259 5.50 5.31 -10.80
CA ALA A 259 5.87 3.90 -10.67
C ALA A 259 4.95 3.21 -9.66
N GLU A 260 4.73 3.83 -8.51
CA GLU A 260 3.85 3.36 -7.44
C GLU A 260 2.43 3.06 -7.95
N HIS A 261 1.79 4.04 -8.61
CA HIS A 261 0.45 3.87 -9.17
C HIS A 261 0.35 2.64 -10.08
N TYR A 262 1.33 2.45 -10.96
CA TYR A 262 1.33 1.30 -11.87
C TYR A 262 1.66 -0.02 -11.19
N VAL A 263 2.63 -0.04 -10.27
CA VAL A 263 2.98 -1.25 -9.52
C VAL A 263 1.77 -1.73 -8.71
N VAL A 264 1.08 -0.82 -8.02
CA VAL A 264 -0.17 -1.13 -7.31
C VAL A 264 -1.25 -1.62 -8.27
N THR A 265 -1.43 -0.97 -9.43
CA THR A 265 -2.45 -1.37 -10.41
C THR A 265 -2.21 -2.78 -10.97
N PHE A 266 -0.94 -3.20 -11.12
CA PHE A 266 -0.60 -4.49 -11.73
C PHE A 266 -0.34 -5.62 -10.74
N ARG A 267 0.14 -5.30 -9.53
CA ARG A 267 0.56 -6.27 -8.51
C ARG A 267 -0.22 -6.17 -7.21
N THR A 268 -1.20 -5.25 -7.12
CA THR A 268 -2.00 -4.97 -5.91
C THR A 268 -1.17 -4.70 -4.65
N THR A 269 0.11 -4.39 -4.83
CA THR A 269 1.11 -4.19 -3.77
C THR A 269 1.89 -2.93 -4.07
N PRO A 270 2.10 -2.05 -3.08
CA PRO A 270 2.92 -0.85 -3.22
C PRO A 270 4.40 -1.19 -3.37
N ILE A 271 5.17 -0.25 -3.89
CA ILE A 271 6.64 -0.34 -3.90
C ILE A 271 7.11 -0.18 -2.46
N VAL A 272 7.52 -1.28 -1.85
CA VAL A 272 8.14 -1.24 -0.52
C VAL A 272 9.64 -1.01 -0.64
N PRO A 273 10.33 -0.44 0.37
CA PRO A 273 11.77 -0.18 0.29
C PRO A 273 12.64 -1.39 -0.09
N TYR A 274 12.20 -2.61 0.21
CA TYR A 274 12.89 -3.83 -0.19
C TYR A 274 12.89 -4.10 -1.71
N ASP A 275 11.89 -3.61 -2.45
CA ASP A 275 11.79 -3.80 -3.91
C ASP A 275 12.94 -3.17 -4.70
N ILE A 276 13.71 -2.27 -4.08
CA ILE A 276 14.92 -1.70 -4.70
C ILE A 276 15.94 -2.79 -5.08
N PHE A 277 15.95 -3.92 -4.35
CA PHE A 277 16.84 -5.05 -4.63
C PHE A 277 16.34 -5.94 -5.77
N SER A 278 15.06 -5.87 -6.13
CA SER A 278 14.41 -6.67 -7.19
C SER A 278 14.10 -5.88 -8.47
N ILE A 279 14.51 -4.61 -8.56
CA ILE A 279 14.15 -3.69 -9.66
C ILE A 279 14.47 -4.21 -11.07
N LYS A 280 15.52 -5.03 -11.22
CA LYS A 280 15.89 -5.63 -12.53
C LYS A 280 14.83 -6.61 -13.02
N THR A 281 14.29 -7.42 -12.12
CA THR A 281 13.23 -8.39 -12.42
C THR A 281 11.96 -7.62 -12.78
N ALA A 282 11.59 -6.62 -11.97
CA ALA A 282 10.43 -5.77 -12.23
C ALA A 282 10.46 -5.10 -13.62
N MET A 283 11.61 -4.55 -14.04
CA MET A 283 11.76 -3.94 -15.37
C MET A 283 11.58 -4.92 -16.53
N THR A 284 11.85 -6.22 -16.31
CA THR A 284 11.71 -7.25 -17.36
C THR A 284 10.24 -7.58 -17.61
N VAL A 285 9.42 -7.56 -16.56
CA VAL A 285 7.98 -7.83 -16.62
C VAL A 285 7.19 -6.60 -17.07
N ALA A 286 7.71 -5.39 -16.80
CA ALA A 286 7.08 -4.11 -17.13
C ALA A 286 6.64 -3.99 -18.61
N GLY A 287 7.41 -4.52 -19.54
CA GLY A 287 7.13 -4.43 -20.98
C GLY A 287 5.87 -5.16 -21.45
N GLY A 288 5.30 -6.05 -20.64
CA GLY A 288 4.08 -6.80 -20.95
C GLY A 288 2.77 -6.11 -20.56
N TYR A 289 2.84 -5.03 -19.77
CA TYR A 289 1.64 -4.37 -19.24
C TYR A 289 1.07 -3.29 -20.19
N GLN A 290 -0.25 -3.09 -20.10
CA GLN A 290 -0.94 -1.99 -20.75
C GLN A 290 -1.07 -0.82 -19.79
N TYR A 291 -0.48 0.31 -20.14
CA TYR A 291 -0.45 1.51 -19.31
C TYR A 291 -1.59 2.45 -19.70
N THR A 292 -2.53 2.66 -18.79
CA THR A 292 -3.56 3.70 -18.89
C THR A 292 -3.23 4.84 -17.93
N ILE A 293 -3.58 6.08 -18.28
CA ILE A 293 -3.32 7.23 -17.40
C ILE A 293 -4.63 7.56 -16.69
N SER A 294 -4.62 7.46 -15.35
CA SER A 294 -5.78 7.78 -14.53
C SER A 294 -6.07 9.29 -14.48
N GLY A 295 -7.26 9.66 -14.00
CA GLY A 295 -7.64 11.05 -13.81
C GLY A 295 -6.75 11.78 -12.80
N GLY A 296 -6.47 11.13 -11.65
CA GLY A 296 -5.56 11.65 -10.63
C GLY A 296 -4.15 11.87 -11.19
N MET A 297 -3.63 10.89 -11.92
CA MET A 297 -2.33 10.96 -12.57
C MET A 297 -2.21 12.15 -13.54
N TRP A 298 -3.22 12.38 -14.40
CA TRP A 298 -3.24 13.55 -15.27
C TRP A 298 -3.14 14.87 -14.51
N VAL A 299 -3.94 15.01 -13.45
CA VAL A 299 -3.98 16.24 -12.64
C VAL A 299 -2.65 16.46 -11.90
N GLY A 300 -2.11 15.41 -11.30
CA GLY A 300 -0.83 15.46 -10.61
C GLY A 300 0.35 15.78 -11.55
N LEU A 301 0.38 15.18 -12.75
CA LEU A 301 1.42 15.46 -13.75
C LEU A 301 1.35 16.91 -14.26
N LEU A 302 0.15 17.44 -14.51
CA LEU A 302 -0.02 18.85 -14.88
C LEU A 302 0.45 19.79 -13.76
N ALA A 303 0.06 19.50 -12.52
CA ALA A 303 0.52 20.26 -11.34
C ALA A 303 2.04 20.19 -11.16
N ALA A 304 2.67 19.04 -11.44
CA ALA A 304 4.12 18.87 -11.44
C ALA A 304 4.81 19.73 -12.49
N VAL A 305 4.29 19.72 -13.73
CA VAL A 305 4.81 20.55 -14.83
C VAL A 305 4.72 22.03 -14.44
N ASP A 306 3.58 22.46 -13.91
CA ASP A 306 3.39 23.84 -13.45
C ASP A 306 4.41 24.21 -12.37
N LEU A 307 4.56 23.39 -11.31
CA LEU A 307 5.52 23.61 -10.24
C LEU A 307 6.96 23.73 -10.78
N LEU A 308 7.37 22.83 -11.68
CA LEU A 308 8.71 22.85 -12.29
C LEU A 308 8.98 24.13 -13.09
N LEU A 309 7.97 24.67 -13.78
CA LEU A 309 8.09 25.95 -14.50
C LEU A 309 8.36 27.12 -13.55
N LEU A 310 7.81 27.11 -12.32
CA LEU A 310 8.06 28.13 -11.30
C LEU A 310 9.48 28.07 -10.77
N LEU A 311 9.92 26.85 -10.48
CA LEU A 311 11.22 26.58 -9.89
C LEU A 311 12.35 27.01 -10.82
N ARG A 312 12.11 27.10 -12.14
CA ARG A 312 13.08 27.60 -13.13
C ARG A 312 13.68 28.96 -12.77
N LYS A 313 12.91 29.83 -12.11
CA LYS A 313 13.34 31.20 -11.75
C LYS A 313 13.88 31.31 -10.32
N CYS A 314 13.80 30.26 -9.50
CA CYS A 314 14.10 30.31 -8.06
C CYS A 314 15.57 29.97 -7.76
N GLN A 315 16.50 30.93 -7.91
CA GLN A 315 17.95 30.68 -7.80
C GLN A 315 18.55 31.00 -6.42
N TRP A 316 17.90 30.55 -5.34
CA TRP A 316 18.36 30.85 -3.98
C TRP A 316 19.53 29.95 -3.52
N GLN A 317 20.46 30.55 -2.77
CA GLN A 317 21.65 29.90 -2.20
C GLN A 317 22.14 30.66 -0.97
N ILE A 318 22.70 29.95 0.02
CA ILE A 318 23.34 30.59 1.18
C ILE A 318 24.82 30.80 0.82
N ARG A 319 25.19 32.05 0.53
CA ARG A 319 26.58 32.41 0.16
C ARG A 319 27.52 32.48 1.36
N ASP A 320 27.02 32.90 2.51
CA ASP A 320 27.82 33.01 3.73
C ASP A 320 28.08 31.61 4.30
N ARG A 321 29.37 31.23 4.35
CA ARG A 321 29.78 29.89 4.79
C ARG A 321 29.43 29.63 6.25
N LYS A 322 29.54 30.62 7.13
CA LYS A 322 29.20 30.46 8.56
C LYS A 322 27.71 30.25 8.74
N LYS A 323 26.88 31.07 8.07
CA LYS A 323 25.42 30.92 8.09
C LYS A 323 24.99 29.59 7.46
N ARG A 324 25.65 29.15 6.39
CA ARG A 324 25.38 27.84 5.78
C ARG A 324 25.62 26.71 6.77
N TRP A 325 26.75 26.69 7.46
CA TRP A 325 27.05 25.64 8.45
C TRP A 325 26.11 25.68 9.65
N LEU A 326 25.74 26.89 10.13
CA LEU A 326 24.75 27.03 11.19
C LEU A 326 23.37 26.50 10.77
N CYS A 327 22.90 26.85 9.57
CA CYS A 327 21.65 26.32 9.01
C CYS A 327 21.73 24.81 8.81
N ALA A 328 22.84 24.28 8.31
CA ALA A 328 23.04 22.85 8.12
C ALA A 328 23.03 22.10 9.46
N GLY A 329 23.73 22.61 10.47
CA GLY A 329 23.70 22.03 11.83
C GLY A 329 22.29 22.03 12.43
N GLY A 330 21.55 23.13 12.30
CA GLY A 330 20.17 23.22 12.76
C GLY A 330 19.23 22.24 12.05
N ILE A 331 19.36 22.10 10.72
CA ILE A 331 18.58 21.14 9.93
C ILE A 331 18.93 19.71 10.34
N ILE A 332 20.22 19.36 10.45
CA ILE A 332 20.64 18.00 10.84
C ILE A 332 20.10 17.64 12.23
N VAL A 333 20.25 18.53 13.21
CA VAL A 333 19.75 18.31 14.57
C VAL A 333 18.22 18.24 14.58
N GLY A 334 17.54 19.13 13.87
CA GLY A 334 16.07 19.12 13.77
C GLY A 334 15.53 17.87 13.10
N SER A 335 16.14 17.43 12.00
CA SER A 335 15.79 16.20 11.30
C SER A 335 16.05 14.97 12.16
N ALA A 336 17.21 14.89 12.83
CA ALA A 336 17.52 13.79 13.74
C ALA A 336 16.55 13.74 14.94
N CYS A 337 16.20 14.90 15.49
CA CYS A 337 15.21 15.01 16.56
C CYS A 337 13.82 14.55 16.10
N TYR A 338 13.37 15.01 14.93
CA TYR A 338 12.07 14.61 14.38
C TYR A 338 12.02 13.10 14.09
N ILE A 339 13.04 12.55 13.42
CA ILE A 339 13.11 11.11 13.10
C ILE A 339 13.19 10.29 14.40
N GLY A 340 13.99 10.72 15.37
CA GLY A 340 14.05 10.07 16.68
C GLY A 340 12.69 10.07 17.40
N LEU A 341 12.01 11.22 17.46
CA LEU A 341 10.67 11.33 18.04
C LEU A 341 9.64 10.52 17.27
N PHE A 342 9.76 10.44 15.95
CA PHE A 342 8.88 9.62 15.12
C PHE A 342 8.92 8.17 15.57
N TYR A 343 10.11 7.57 15.64
CA TYR A 343 10.28 6.17 16.04
C TYR A 343 10.04 5.90 17.53
N THR A 344 10.42 6.81 18.42
CA THR A 344 10.37 6.57 19.87
C THR A 344 9.10 7.02 20.56
N VAL A 345 8.30 7.86 19.91
CA VAL A 345 7.10 8.47 20.52
C VAL A 345 5.93 8.42 19.57
N PHE A 346 6.07 8.91 18.34
CA PHE A 346 4.90 9.14 17.49
C PHE A 346 4.26 7.86 16.97
N ILE A 347 5.04 6.85 16.56
CA ILE A 347 4.50 5.56 16.12
C ILE A 347 3.56 4.99 17.19
N ASP A 348 4.04 4.85 18.43
CA ASP A 348 3.23 4.30 19.53
C ASP A 348 2.09 5.23 19.94
N ALA A 349 2.33 6.54 20.02
CA ALA A 349 1.34 7.50 20.52
C ALA A 349 0.11 7.66 19.62
N VAL A 350 0.25 7.35 18.32
CA VAL A 350 -0.85 7.39 17.36
C VAL A 350 -1.14 6.02 16.75
N GLU A 351 -0.59 4.96 17.35
CA GLU A 351 -0.84 3.56 17.00
C GLU A 351 -0.60 3.25 15.50
N LEU A 352 0.47 3.81 14.92
CA LEU A 352 0.84 3.51 13.53
C LEU A 352 1.33 2.06 13.43
N TRP A 353 0.74 1.30 12.50
CA TRP A 353 1.08 -0.11 12.29
C TRP A 353 1.27 -0.45 10.82
N PHE A 354 2.30 -1.24 10.48
CA PHE A 354 2.50 -1.67 9.10
C PHE A 354 1.78 -2.99 8.84
N TYR A 355 0.79 -2.98 7.93
CA TYR A 355 0.06 -4.18 7.52
C TYR A 355 0.87 -4.96 6.48
N PHE A 356 1.72 -5.89 6.90
CA PHE A 356 2.55 -6.67 5.97
C PHE A 356 1.76 -7.63 5.08
N TRP A 357 0.62 -8.12 5.56
CA TRP A 357 -0.31 -8.94 4.77
C TRP A 357 -1.06 -8.12 3.70
N ASN A 358 -1.17 -6.80 3.90
CA ASN A 358 -1.77 -5.87 2.93
C ASN A 358 -1.05 -4.51 2.97
N PRO A 359 0.13 -4.42 2.34
CA PRO A 359 0.89 -3.17 2.36
C PRO A 359 0.15 -2.03 1.65
N TYR A 360 -0.73 -2.33 0.69
CA TYR A 360 -1.56 -1.34 0.00
C TYR A 360 -2.40 -0.52 0.99
N GLN A 361 -3.04 -1.18 1.96
CA GLN A 361 -3.80 -0.49 3.01
C GLN A 361 -2.93 0.50 3.80
N THR A 362 -1.68 0.13 4.12
CA THR A 362 -0.78 1.02 4.85
C THR A 362 -0.46 2.27 4.02
N TYR A 363 -0.13 2.09 2.74
CA TYR A 363 0.25 3.19 1.84
C TYR A 363 -0.92 4.12 1.53
N THR A 364 -2.15 3.62 1.46
CA THR A 364 -3.34 4.47 1.28
C THR A 364 -3.73 5.20 2.56
N GLN A 365 -3.67 4.55 3.72
CA GLN A 365 -4.05 5.15 5.01
C GLN A 365 -3.01 6.12 5.56
N TYR A 366 -1.72 5.84 5.35
CA TYR A 366 -0.66 6.67 5.93
C TYR A 366 0.08 7.51 4.90
N GLY A 367 -0.13 7.33 3.60
CA GLY A 367 0.60 8.00 2.54
C GLY A 367 2.00 7.43 2.33
N CYS A 368 2.59 7.71 1.18
CA CYS A 368 3.77 6.97 0.71
C CYS A 368 4.97 7.11 1.65
N VAL A 369 5.33 8.36 2.00
CA VAL A 369 6.60 8.62 2.72
C VAL A 369 6.52 8.18 4.18
N VAL A 370 5.39 8.39 4.87
CA VAL A 370 5.25 7.86 6.23
C VAL A 370 5.28 6.34 6.22
N SER A 371 4.67 5.69 5.23
CA SER A 371 4.68 4.24 5.08
C SER A 371 6.09 3.69 4.84
N ASP A 372 6.92 4.37 4.03
CA ASP A 372 8.34 4.04 3.87
C ASP A 372 9.11 4.13 5.20
N PHE A 373 8.93 5.24 5.93
CA PHE A 373 9.60 5.44 7.21
C PHE A 373 9.12 4.45 8.28
N LEU A 374 7.84 4.09 8.26
CA LEU A 374 7.29 3.02 9.09
C LEU A 374 7.90 1.68 8.70
N TYR A 375 7.99 1.34 7.41
CA TYR A 375 8.62 0.10 6.95
C TYR A 375 10.07 -0.02 7.42
N PHE A 376 10.85 1.07 7.41
CA PHE A 376 12.23 1.06 7.87
C PHE A 376 12.40 0.61 9.34
N SER A 377 11.42 0.80 10.23
CA SER A 377 11.54 0.29 11.61
C SER A 377 11.48 -1.23 11.71
N TYR A 378 11.01 -1.91 10.66
CA TYR A 378 10.92 -3.37 10.62
C TYR A 378 12.07 -4.02 9.84
N MET A 379 12.91 -3.24 9.16
CA MET A 379 14.00 -3.80 8.34
C MET A 379 15.21 -4.28 9.15
N ASP A 380 15.43 -3.68 10.33
CA ASP A 380 16.53 -4.04 11.22
C ASP A 380 15.98 -4.76 12.46
N LEU A 381 16.52 -5.96 12.72
CA LEU A 381 16.24 -6.70 13.95
C LEU A 381 17.16 -6.21 15.06
N ASP A 382 16.59 -5.97 16.24
CA ASP A 382 17.36 -5.66 17.42
C ASP A 382 18.27 -6.84 17.78
N LYS A 383 19.54 -6.54 18.03
CA LYS A 383 20.47 -7.55 18.53
C LYS A 383 20.05 -7.92 19.97
N PRO A 384 19.94 -9.21 20.29
CA PRO A 384 19.67 -9.64 21.66
C PRO A 384 20.69 -9.04 22.64
N GLU A 385 20.23 -8.71 23.85
CA GLU A 385 21.11 -8.19 24.89
C GLU A 385 22.25 -9.19 25.17
N GLY A 386 23.49 -8.69 25.17
CA GLY A 386 24.68 -9.51 25.39
C GLY A 386 25.10 -10.38 24.20
N TYR A 387 24.50 -10.19 23.02
CA TYR A 387 24.94 -10.88 21.79
C TYR A 387 26.40 -10.54 21.45
N SER A 388 27.21 -11.59 21.28
CA SER A 388 28.49 -11.55 20.60
C SER A 388 28.63 -12.79 19.73
N LYS A 389 29.45 -12.72 18.69
CA LYS A 389 29.70 -13.89 17.82
C LYS A 389 30.29 -15.03 18.63
N GLU A 390 31.18 -14.71 19.56
CA GLU A 390 31.86 -15.64 20.46
C GLU A 390 30.86 -16.31 21.42
N THR A 391 29.90 -15.56 21.96
CA THR A 391 28.82 -16.12 22.80
C THR A 391 27.96 -17.08 21.99
N ALA A 392 27.58 -16.72 20.76
CA ALA A 392 26.77 -17.56 19.89
C ALA A 392 27.51 -18.85 19.50
N GLU A 393 28.79 -18.75 19.11
CA GLU A 393 29.65 -19.91 18.84
C GLU A 393 29.82 -20.79 20.08
N ALA A 394 29.98 -20.20 21.27
CA ALA A 394 30.07 -20.96 22.52
C ALA A 394 28.75 -21.67 22.88
N ILE A 395 27.58 -21.08 22.57
CA ILE A 395 26.28 -21.75 22.74
C ILE A 395 26.20 -22.92 21.76
N LEU A 396 26.54 -22.72 20.48
CA LEU A 396 26.55 -23.79 19.48
C LEU A 396 27.47 -24.94 19.87
N GLN A 397 28.63 -24.65 20.45
CA GLN A 397 29.56 -25.67 20.96
C GLN A 397 28.97 -26.49 22.11
N ARG A 398 28.04 -25.96 22.92
CA ARG A 398 27.36 -26.74 23.98
C ARG A 398 26.48 -27.84 23.41
N TYR A 399 25.97 -27.66 22.19
CA TYR A 399 25.17 -28.66 21.49
C TYR A 399 26.05 -29.71 20.77
N ASN A 400 27.38 -29.70 20.99
CA ASN A 400 28.34 -30.68 20.48
C ASN A 400 28.10 -31.06 19.02
N TYR A 401 28.28 -30.12 18.10
CA TYR A 401 28.29 -30.36 16.66
C TYR A 401 29.60 -31.05 16.19
N SER A 402 30.13 -32.02 16.94
CA SER A 402 30.70 -33.18 16.26
C SER A 402 29.52 -33.84 15.55
N GLY A 403 29.58 -34.20 14.27
CA GLY A 403 28.47 -34.83 13.53
C GLY A 403 27.89 -36.13 14.12
N GLU A 404 28.27 -36.45 15.36
CA GLU A 404 27.60 -37.27 16.35
C GLU A 404 26.81 -36.33 17.30
N ALA A 405 25.83 -35.58 16.79
CA ALA A 405 24.72 -35.21 17.68
C ALA A 405 24.27 -36.53 18.30
N GLU A 406 24.03 -36.56 19.61
CA GLU A 406 23.54 -37.70 20.36
C GLU A 406 22.53 -38.50 19.51
N ALA A 407 23.03 -39.47 18.72
CA ALA A 407 22.38 -40.72 18.53
C ALA A 407 22.08 -41.08 19.97
N GLN A 408 20.81 -41.01 20.36
CA GLN A 408 20.36 -41.67 21.56
C GLN A 408 21.17 -42.96 21.59
N LYS A 409 22.00 -43.11 22.63
CA LYS A 409 22.73 -44.35 22.90
C LYS A 409 21.78 -45.50 23.27
N ASP A 410 20.57 -45.45 22.74
CA ASP A 410 19.49 -46.42 22.82
C ASP A 410 18.94 -46.81 21.45
N ASP A 411 19.41 -46.25 20.32
CA ASP A 411 18.91 -46.69 19.00
C ASP A 411 20.00 -46.97 17.96
N THR A 412 21.10 -47.61 18.39
CA THR A 412 21.75 -48.62 17.55
C THR A 412 20.93 -49.92 17.55
N SER A 413 19.59 -49.82 17.47
CA SER A 413 18.79 -50.96 17.09
C SER A 413 18.97 -51.17 15.58
N GLU A 414 19.02 -52.42 15.16
CA GLU A 414 18.86 -52.81 13.77
C GLU A 414 17.47 -52.34 13.29
N GLY A 415 17.32 -51.07 12.89
CA GLY A 415 15.97 -50.55 12.63
C GLY A 415 15.78 -49.05 12.37
N ALA A 416 16.83 -48.23 12.24
CA ALA A 416 16.65 -46.83 11.86
C ALA A 416 15.98 -46.75 10.46
N ILE A 417 14.70 -46.41 10.45
CA ILE A 417 13.91 -46.28 9.23
C ILE A 417 14.30 -44.96 8.57
N VAL A 418 14.99 -45.06 7.44
CA VAL A 418 15.16 -43.92 6.53
C VAL A 418 13.96 -43.96 5.57
N PRO A 419 13.06 -42.97 5.60
CA PRO A 419 11.89 -42.98 4.74
C PRO A 419 12.30 -42.77 3.28
N ASP A 420 11.72 -43.51 2.34
CA ASP A 420 11.96 -43.28 0.90
C ASP A 420 11.37 -41.93 0.45
N ASP A 421 10.19 -41.59 0.97
CA ASP A 421 9.45 -40.37 0.66
C ASP A 421 9.01 -39.64 1.94
N ILE A 422 9.03 -38.31 1.90
CA ILE A 422 8.56 -37.45 2.98
C ILE A 422 7.46 -36.55 2.41
N LEU A 423 6.23 -36.74 2.89
CA LEU A 423 5.09 -35.90 2.53
C LEU A 423 4.72 -34.99 3.70
N VAL A 424 4.72 -33.69 3.45
CA VAL A 424 4.31 -32.66 4.41
C VAL A 424 3.08 -31.95 3.87
N ILE A 425 2.05 -31.86 4.69
CA ILE A 425 0.81 -31.14 4.36
C ILE A 425 0.62 -30.07 5.43
N MET A 426 0.82 -28.80 5.05
CA MET A 426 0.38 -27.66 5.86
C MET A 426 -1.06 -27.34 5.49
N ASN A 427 -1.97 -27.62 6.40
CA ASN A 427 -3.39 -27.42 6.18
C ASN A 427 -3.79 -25.99 6.59
N GLU A 428 -4.28 -25.21 5.64
CA GLU A 428 -4.60 -23.79 5.84
C GLU A 428 -5.69 -23.63 6.90
N SER A 429 -5.43 -22.76 7.89
CA SER A 429 -6.35 -22.41 8.98
C SER A 429 -6.95 -23.59 9.77
N TRP A 430 -6.41 -24.80 9.65
CA TRP A 430 -6.95 -25.98 10.33
C TRP A 430 -6.61 -26.00 11.83
N VAL A 431 -7.62 -26.19 12.67
CA VAL A 431 -7.49 -26.38 14.11
C VAL A 431 -8.56 -27.36 14.62
N ASP A 432 -8.22 -28.15 15.64
CA ASP A 432 -9.21 -28.92 16.39
C ASP A 432 -10.00 -27.96 17.31
N LEU A 433 -11.16 -27.50 16.84
CA LEU A 433 -12.00 -26.50 17.51
C LEU A 433 -12.44 -26.89 18.93
N SER A 434 -12.31 -28.17 19.31
CA SER A 434 -12.54 -28.62 20.69
C SER A 434 -11.63 -27.91 21.70
N CYS A 435 -10.54 -27.28 21.26
CA CYS A 435 -9.72 -26.42 22.10
C CYS A 435 -10.38 -25.09 22.48
N ALA A 436 -11.41 -24.64 21.75
CA ALA A 436 -12.09 -23.36 21.96
C ALA A 436 -13.20 -23.43 23.03
N GLY A 437 -13.67 -24.64 23.38
CA GLY A 437 -14.70 -24.86 24.38
C GLY A 437 -15.61 -26.03 24.01
N ASP A 438 -16.65 -26.25 24.83
CA ASP A 438 -17.68 -27.24 24.56
C ASP A 438 -18.73 -26.65 23.59
N PHE A 439 -18.98 -27.34 22.48
CA PHE A 439 -20.04 -27.01 21.52
C PHE A 439 -20.67 -28.28 20.95
N GLU A 440 -21.87 -28.14 20.38
CA GLU A 440 -22.59 -29.23 19.74
C GLU A 440 -22.63 -29.00 18.23
N THR A 441 -22.35 -30.04 17.46
CA THR A 441 -22.43 -30.03 16.00
C THR A 441 -23.53 -30.99 15.54
N ASN A 442 -24.14 -30.71 14.38
CA ASN A 442 -25.10 -31.63 13.75
C ASN A 442 -24.40 -32.87 13.14
N ILE A 443 -23.12 -32.75 12.79
CA ILE A 443 -22.22 -33.81 12.31
C ILE A 443 -20.81 -33.69 12.92
N PRO A 444 -20.07 -34.79 13.13
CA PRO A 444 -18.68 -34.72 13.60
C PRO A 444 -17.76 -34.01 12.59
N TYR A 445 -17.13 -32.88 12.98
CA TYR A 445 -16.32 -32.05 12.07
C TYR A 445 -14.85 -32.53 11.93
N ASN A 446 -14.33 -33.32 12.88
CA ASN A 446 -12.93 -33.74 12.92
C ASN A 446 -12.73 -35.28 12.84
N GLU A 447 -13.72 -36.02 12.35
CA GLU A 447 -13.77 -37.49 12.43
C GLU A 447 -12.55 -38.19 11.81
N PHE A 448 -12.06 -37.71 10.66
CA PHE A 448 -10.86 -38.24 10.02
C PHE A 448 -9.63 -38.13 10.93
N TYR A 449 -9.40 -36.93 11.48
CA TYR A 449 -8.29 -36.69 12.39
C TYR A 449 -8.45 -37.55 13.65
N THR A 450 -9.63 -37.54 14.29
CA THR A 450 -9.90 -38.31 15.51
C THR A 450 -9.65 -39.82 15.31
N ASN A 451 -10.05 -40.38 14.17
CA ASN A 451 -9.91 -41.81 13.88
C ASN A 451 -8.49 -42.24 13.44
N LEU A 452 -7.59 -41.31 13.13
CA LEU A 452 -6.20 -41.62 12.73
C LEU A 452 -5.39 -42.23 13.91
N THR A 453 -5.25 -43.55 13.99
CA THR A 453 -4.62 -44.20 15.16
C THR A 453 -3.49 -45.15 14.78
N GLU A 454 -3.60 -45.83 13.65
CA GLU A 454 -2.56 -46.72 13.15
C GLU A 454 -1.36 -45.93 12.62
N ASN A 455 -0.14 -46.29 13.03
CA ASN A 455 1.13 -45.67 12.61
C ASN A 455 1.14 -44.13 12.70
N THR A 456 0.39 -43.57 13.66
CA THR A 456 0.19 -42.13 13.77
C THR A 456 0.70 -41.62 15.12
N ILE A 457 1.51 -40.56 15.09
CA ILE A 457 1.81 -39.74 16.26
C ILE A 457 0.96 -38.48 16.17
N LYS A 458 0.21 -38.18 17.23
CA LYS A 458 -0.62 -36.98 17.35
C LYS A 458 -0.15 -36.12 18.50
N GLY A 459 -0.38 -34.81 18.38
CA GLY A 459 -0.12 -33.85 19.42
C GLY A 459 -0.71 -32.50 19.07
N THR A 460 -0.40 -31.51 19.91
CA THR A 460 -0.78 -30.12 19.69
C THR A 460 0.47 -29.35 19.27
N ALA A 461 0.40 -28.63 18.15
CA ALA A 461 1.41 -27.67 17.74
C ALA A 461 0.99 -26.26 18.20
N CYS A 462 1.89 -25.52 18.84
CA CYS A 462 1.67 -24.11 19.09
C CYS A 462 2.10 -23.33 17.85
N VAL A 463 1.19 -22.54 17.30
CA VAL A 463 1.40 -21.75 16.09
C VAL A 463 1.58 -20.29 16.49
N SER A 464 2.60 -19.62 15.94
CA SER A 464 2.97 -18.24 16.31
C SER A 464 2.09 -17.15 15.68
N ILE A 465 1.07 -17.54 14.92
CA ILE A 465 0.18 -16.67 14.15
C ILE A 465 -1.30 -16.95 14.46
N TYR A 466 -2.16 -15.96 14.21
CA TYR A 466 -3.61 -16.06 14.39
C TYR A 466 -4.33 -15.42 13.19
N GLY A 467 -5.27 -16.16 12.57
CA GLY A 467 -6.16 -15.64 11.52
C GLY A 467 -5.47 -15.20 10.22
N GLY A 468 -4.22 -15.61 9.97
CA GLY A 468 -3.47 -15.29 8.76
C GLY A 468 -1.96 -15.25 8.97
N ASN A 469 -1.22 -14.89 7.91
CA ASN A 469 0.26 -14.94 7.82
C ASN A 469 0.86 -16.36 7.75
N THR A 470 0.21 -17.28 7.03
CA THR A 470 0.67 -18.66 6.75
C THR A 470 2.18 -18.80 6.44
N PRO A 471 2.83 -17.88 5.70
CA PRO A 471 4.27 -17.97 5.43
C PRO A 471 5.16 -18.00 6.68
N GLN A 472 4.67 -17.53 7.83
CA GLN A 472 5.39 -17.60 9.10
C GLN A 472 5.44 -19.03 9.63
N SER A 473 4.34 -19.76 9.60
CA SER A 473 4.31 -21.18 9.98
C SER A 473 5.21 -22.01 9.08
N GLU A 474 5.21 -21.73 7.78
CA GLU A 474 6.12 -22.35 6.81
C GLU A 474 7.58 -22.03 7.13
N TYR A 475 7.90 -20.76 7.41
CA TYR A 475 9.24 -20.34 7.80
C TYR A 475 9.73 -21.04 9.07
N GLU A 476 8.90 -21.12 10.12
CA GLU A 476 9.26 -21.82 11.36
C GLU A 476 9.47 -23.31 11.11
N PHE A 477 8.60 -23.94 10.32
CA PHE A 477 8.70 -25.35 9.94
C PHE A 477 9.98 -25.64 9.15
N LEU A 478 10.29 -24.84 8.12
CA LEU A 478 11.42 -25.09 7.23
C LEU A 478 12.75 -24.71 7.86
N THR A 479 12.81 -23.70 8.72
CA THR A 479 14.10 -23.20 9.25
C THR A 479 14.37 -23.62 10.68
N GLY A 480 13.34 -24.01 11.43
CA GLY A 480 13.42 -24.21 12.87
C GLY A 480 13.60 -22.92 13.68
N ASN A 481 13.60 -21.75 13.02
CA ASN A 481 13.74 -20.46 13.69
C ASN A 481 12.37 -19.93 14.08
N THR A 482 12.16 -19.63 15.35
CA THR A 482 10.89 -19.02 15.78
C THR A 482 10.75 -17.58 15.32
N THR A 483 9.53 -17.22 14.95
CA THR A 483 9.10 -15.85 14.61
C THR A 483 8.84 -15.00 15.85
N SER A 484 8.84 -15.58 17.05
CA SER A 484 8.62 -14.87 18.33
C SER A 484 9.63 -13.74 18.60
N PHE A 485 10.80 -13.78 17.95
CA PHE A 485 11.84 -12.73 18.06
C PHE A 485 11.77 -11.69 16.96
N LEU A 486 10.84 -11.83 16.01
CA LEU A 486 10.62 -10.85 14.96
C LEU A 486 9.65 -9.77 15.48
N PRO A 487 9.77 -8.52 14.99
CA PRO A 487 8.77 -7.51 15.20
C PRO A 487 7.37 -8.06 14.88
N SER A 488 6.39 -7.77 15.73
CA SER A 488 5.04 -8.27 15.51
C SER A 488 4.53 -7.83 14.13
N GLY A 489 3.79 -8.72 13.45
CA GLY A 489 3.31 -8.55 12.08
C GLY A 489 4.36 -8.67 10.97
N ALA A 490 5.66 -8.69 11.27
CA ALA A 490 6.71 -8.81 10.27
C ALA A 490 6.75 -10.20 9.64
N ILE A 491 6.66 -10.29 8.31
CA ILE A 491 6.76 -11.56 7.58
C ILE A 491 8.23 -11.86 7.25
N ALA A 492 8.73 -13.01 7.69
CA ALA A 492 10.16 -13.34 7.63
C ALA A 492 10.71 -13.44 6.20
N TYR A 493 9.93 -14.04 5.28
CA TYR A 493 10.28 -14.12 3.86
C TYR A 493 10.47 -12.75 3.22
N ASN A 494 9.60 -11.78 3.56
CA ASN A 494 9.66 -10.44 2.99
C ASN A 494 10.86 -9.62 3.48
N LEU A 495 11.25 -9.77 4.76
CA LEU A 495 12.16 -8.83 5.40
C LEU A 495 13.57 -9.40 5.64
N TYR A 496 13.68 -10.70 5.93
CA TYR A 496 14.89 -11.27 6.54
C TYR A 496 15.57 -12.34 5.68
N ILE A 497 14.84 -13.02 4.78
CA ILE A 497 15.43 -13.99 3.84
C ILE A 497 15.98 -13.26 2.61
N LYS A 498 17.30 -13.03 2.60
CA LYS A 498 18.00 -12.26 1.54
C LYS A 498 18.93 -13.08 0.66
N LYS A 499 19.13 -14.35 1.01
CA LYS A 499 20.05 -15.30 0.37
C LYS A 499 19.67 -16.72 0.78
N ASP A 500 20.30 -17.69 0.12
CA ASP A 500 20.24 -19.09 0.52
C ASP A 500 20.50 -19.23 2.03
N THR A 501 19.51 -19.80 2.71
CA THR A 501 19.48 -19.93 4.17
C THR A 501 19.33 -21.41 4.50
N PRO A 502 20.13 -21.96 5.44
CA PRO A 502 19.97 -23.33 5.87
C PRO A 502 18.54 -23.62 6.33
N SER A 503 17.97 -24.69 5.80
CA SER A 503 16.61 -25.14 6.04
C SER A 503 16.51 -26.66 5.93
N LEU A 504 15.36 -27.22 6.33
CA LEU A 504 15.00 -28.62 6.14
C LEU A 504 15.18 -29.05 4.67
N VAL A 505 14.84 -28.17 3.72
CA VAL A 505 15.01 -28.43 2.28
C VAL A 505 16.48 -28.65 1.93
N SER A 506 17.38 -27.76 2.40
CA SER A 506 18.81 -27.91 2.15
C SER A 506 19.39 -29.19 2.78
N GLN A 507 18.93 -29.53 3.99
CA GLN A 507 19.38 -30.73 4.70
C GLN A 507 18.92 -32.03 4.02
N LEU A 508 17.66 -32.09 3.56
CA LEU A 508 17.13 -33.24 2.82
C LEU A 508 17.77 -33.36 1.43
N SER A 509 18.01 -32.24 0.75
CA SER A 509 18.72 -32.23 -0.53
C SER A 509 20.16 -32.76 -0.39
N GLU A 510 20.88 -32.40 0.67
CA GLU A 510 22.22 -32.94 0.97
C GLU A 510 22.20 -34.45 1.25
N GLN A 511 21.08 -34.99 1.74
CA GLN A 511 20.86 -36.41 1.95
C GLN A 511 20.39 -37.15 0.68
N GLY A 512 20.17 -36.44 -0.43
CA GLY A 512 19.82 -37.01 -1.72
C GLY A 512 18.34 -37.03 -2.06
N TYR A 513 17.48 -36.41 -1.24
CA TYR A 513 16.06 -36.25 -1.57
C TYR A 513 15.85 -35.18 -2.64
N GLU A 514 14.88 -35.41 -3.52
CA GLU A 514 14.30 -34.35 -4.36
C GLU A 514 13.23 -33.60 -3.56
N CYS A 515 13.37 -32.29 -3.44
CA CYS A 515 12.43 -31.47 -2.67
C CYS A 515 11.50 -30.68 -3.61
N ILE A 516 10.19 -30.90 -3.47
CA ILE A 516 9.16 -30.25 -4.28
C ILE A 516 8.20 -29.51 -3.35
N ALA A 517 7.93 -28.24 -3.66
CA ALA A 517 6.88 -27.46 -3.00
C ALA A 517 5.69 -27.29 -3.95
N MET A 518 4.47 -27.40 -3.41
CA MET A 518 3.23 -27.22 -4.15
C MET A 518 2.30 -26.33 -3.34
N HIS A 519 1.76 -25.30 -3.98
CA HIS A 519 0.75 -24.41 -3.42
C HIS A 519 -0.29 -24.11 -4.50
N PRO A 520 -1.60 -24.14 -4.20
CA PRO A 520 -2.65 -23.84 -5.18
C PRO A 520 -2.75 -22.34 -5.58
N GLU A 521 -1.79 -21.51 -5.14
CA GLU A 521 -1.74 -20.08 -5.44
C GLU A 521 -0.58 -19.72 -6.36
N LYS A 522 -0.58 -18.49 -6.86
CA LYS A 522 0.54 -18.00 -7.66
C LYS A 522 1.82 -17.97 -6.82
N GLY A 523 2.87 -18.63 -7.31
CA GLY A 523 4.18 -18.68 -6.65
C GLY A 523 4.92 -17.33 -6.49
N ASN A 524 4.29 -16.22 -6.84
CA ASN A 524 4.85 -14.86 -6.74
C ASN A 524 4.17 -14.03 -5.63
N GLU A 525 3.20 -14.59 -4.91
CA GLU A 525 2.37 -13.89 -3.91
C GLU A 525 2.84 -14.13 -2.46
N PHE A 526 4.07 -14.63 -2.27
CA PHE A 526 4.66 -14.95 -0.95
C PHE A 526 6.00 -14.28 -0.70
#